data_AF-A0A661NJ02-F1
#
_entry.id   AF-A0A661NJ02-F1
#
_cell.length_a   1.000
_cell.length_b   1.000
_cell.length_c   1.000
_cell.angle_alpha   90.00
_cell.angle_beta   90.00
_cell.angle_gamma   90.00
#
_symmetry.space_group_name_H-M   'P 1'
#
loop_
_entity.id
_entity.type
_entity.pdbx_description
1 polymer ?
#
loop_
_entity_poly.entity_id
_entity_poly.type
_entity_poly.pdbx_seq_one_letter_code
_entity_poly.pdbx_strand_id
1 'polypeptide(L)'
;MENGTMNKIVLVGLSCVVAVGCGAYDEDGRYAEYPGPSDGGAPISADSAAPMSGDEVATPPGDRYEYVGTNPFVMAEHDPFSTFAADVDTASYDIFRRDVTDGLLPARDSVRLEEYVNAFDYDYPAPAYDAEIPFTISLAAANHAMGREITQLRVGIQAATPPAFVKLPTNLIYLVDVSGSMGSEDKLPLAKLLMEYSLDVLDATDTVSIVTYSGSVGVALPPTNATDRETILGAIRPLNAAGSTAGGAAMDLAYAQAAAGYIDGGFNHVILLTDGDFNVGVSSTEALVTMIEEKRRTGVTLTALGFGRGNLNDAMMERVSNAGNGTYSVITSQAHAREYADEALLAGVNLVAQDMKIQVEFNTDHVVAYRLLGYENRAIADSDFRVDSVDAGEVGAGHRVTALYEVVLNGQSIPAIDGAPVATDGEPVEGTREIEASEFVQVRVRWKDLGASAEDAAYETSQGLAPADVVQPADADPDFLWAASIAAFAEILKDSPFAQHADLDRIETLTAAQATRDDDRARFVELFTAARAMIPAP
;
A
#
# COMPACT_ATOMS: atom_id res chain seq x y z
N MET A 1 57.68 13.26 -24.38
CA MET A 1 58.02 13.29 -25.81
C MET A 1 57.52 12.00 -26.41
N GLU A 2 56.79 12.14 -27.50
CA GLU A 2 55.87 11.17 -28.09
C GLU A 2 56.47 9.77 -28.34
N ASN A 3 55.64 8.75 -28.13
CA ASN A 3 55.45 7.68 -29.10
C ASN A 3 54.19 6.90 -28.74
N GLY A 4 53.13 7.13 -29.52
CA GLY A 4 51.94 6.30 -29.51
C GLY A 4 52.22 4.95 -30.17
N THR A 5 51.65 3.89 -29.60
CA THR A 5 51.50 2.61 -30.29
C THR A 5 50.11 2.07 -29.98
N MET A 6 49.35 1.88 -31.06
CA MET A 6 48.03 1.24 -31.13
C MET A 6 48.01 -0.10 -30.40
N ASN A 7 46.91 -0.39 -29.70
CA ASN A 7 46.51 -1.76 -29.40
C ASN A 7 45.07 -2.01 -29.86
N LYS A 8 44.92 -3.14 -30.56
CA LYS A 8 43.72 -3.59 -31.27
C LYS A 8 42.67 -4.08 -30.26
N ILE A 9 41.42 -3.65 -30.43
CA ILE A 9 40.25 -4.31 -29.83
C ILE A 9 39.52 -5.06 -30.94
N VAL A 10 39.35 -6.37 -30.72
CA VAL A 10 38.63 -7.31 -31.57
C VAL A 10 37.15 -7.21 -31.20
N LEU A 11 36.31 -6.81 -32.16
CA LEU A 11 34.86 -6.85 -32.05
C LEU A 11 34.38 -8.21 -32.60
N VAL A 12 33.89 -9.09 -31.72
CA VAL A 12 33.18 -10.31 -32.13
C VAL A 12 31.70 -9.97 -32.17
N GLY A 13 31.15 -9.81 -33.37
CA GLY A 13 29.72 -9.70 -33.59
C GLY A 13 29.08 -11.08 -33.53
N LEU A 14 28.19 -11.30 -32.57
CA LEU A 14 27.29 -12.45 -32.54
C LEU A 14 25.88 -11.94 -32.89
N SER A 15 25.42 -12.33 -34.06
CA SER A 15 24.08 -12.05 -34.59
C SER A 15 23.16 -13.18 -34.16
N CYS A 16 22.16 -12.89 -33.32
CA CYS A 16 21.07 -13.82 -33.01
C CYS A 16 19.81 -13.42 -33.78
N VAL A 17 19.33 -14.39 -34.55
CA VAL A 17 18.13 -14.37 -35.38
C VAL A 17 16.91 -14.59 -34.48
N VAL A 18 15.91 -13.70 -34.55
CA VAL A 18 14.57 -13.95 -34.02
C VAL A 18 13.64 -14.18 -35.22
N ALA A 19 13.07 -15.37 -35.28
CA ALA A 19 12.09 -15.77 -36.28
C ALA A 19 10.71 -15.19 -35.91
N VAL A 20 10.16 -14.35 -36.80
CA VAL A 20 8.78 -13.88 -36.74
C VAL A 20 7.93 -14.80 -37.63
N GLY A 21 6.97 -15.49 -37.02
CA GLY A 21 5.99 -16.33 -37.70
C GLY A 21 4.98 -15.48 -38.48
N CYS A 22 4.89 -15.71 -39.79
CA CYS A 22 3.91 -15.11 -40.68
C CYS A 22 2.57 -15.86 -40.62
N GLY A 23 1.48 -15.16 -40.32
CA GLY A 23 0.11 -15.57 -40.66
C GLY A 23 -0.27 -15.00 -42.03
N ALA A 24 -0.76 -15.86 -42.93
CA ALA A 24 -1.04 -15.56 -44.33
C ALA A 24 -2.29 -14.67 -44.52
N TYR A 25 -2.19 -13.72 -45.46
CA TYR A 25 -3.29 -12.91 -46.00
C TYR A 25 -3.73 -13.46 -47.36
N ASP A 26 -5.03 -13.42 -47.66
CA ASP A 26 -5.60 -13.78 -48.97
C ASP A 26 -5.95 -12.51 -49.78
N GLU A 27 -5.80 -12.58 -51.11
CA GLU A 27 -5.63 -11.44 -52.04
C GLU A 27 -6.88 -10.59 -52.40
N ASP A 28 -8.05 -10.73 -51.75
CA ASP A 28 -9.30 -10.08 -52.23
C ASP A 28 -10.10 -9.23 -51.21
N GLY A 29 -9.47 -8.72 -50.15
CA GLY A 29 -9.88 -7.47 -49.48
C GLY A 29 -11.38 -7.27 -49.12
N ARG A 30 -12.11 -8.31 -48.69
CA ARG A 30 -13.50 -8.19 -48.21
C ARG A 30 -13.74 -9.06 -46.97
N TYR A 31 -14.37 -8.46 -45.96
CA TYR A 31 -14.77 -9.12 -44.71
C TYR A 31 -15.86 -10.17 -44.96
N ALA A 32 -15.68 -11.37 -44.41
CA ALA A 32 -16.67 -12.44 -44.43
C ALA A 32 -17.70 -12.25 -43.29
N GLU A 33 -18.95 -12.10 -43.70
CA GLU A 33 -20.18 -12.06 -42.91
C GLU A 33 -20.49 -13.47 -42.38
N TYR A 34 -20.73 -13.63 -41.06
CA TYR A 34 -21.19 -14.91 -40.49
C TYR A 34 -22.72 -14.88 -40.31
N PRO A 35 -23.46 -15.95 -40.68
CA PRO A 35 -24.91 -15.92 -40.79
C PRO A 35 -25.60 -16.11 -39.43
N GLY A 36 -26.61 -15.30 -39.17
CA GLY A 36 -27.56 -15.51 -38.07
C GLY A 36 -28.64 -16.55 -38.42
N PRO A 37 -29.30 -17.16 -37.42
CA PRO A 37 -30.55 -17.86 -37.62
C PRO A 37 -31.76 -16.94 -37.31
N SER A 38 -32.75 -17.03 -38.18
CA SER A 38 -34.02 -16.28 -38.18
C SER A 38 -35.12 -16.92 -37.32
N ASP A 39 -35.87 -16.04 -36.64
CA ASP A 39 -37.32 -16.01 -36.37
C ASP A 39 -38.10 -17.22 -35.82
N GLY A 40 -38.84 -16.95 -34.73
CA GLY A 40 -40.10 -17.65 -34.44
C GLY A 40 -40.71 -17.44 -33.04
N GLY A 41 -41.50 -16.37 -32.85
CA GLY A 41 -42.81 -16.49 -32.17
C GLY A 41 -43.00 -16.13 -30.68
N ALA A 42 -43.57 -14.93 -30.47
CA ALA A 42 -44.69 -14.58 -29.56
C ALA A 42 -44.53 -14.61 -28.00
N PRO A 43 -45.29 -13.76 -27.28
CA PRO A 43 -44.93 -13.24 -25.96
C PRO A 43 -45.47 -14.12 -24.81
N ILE A 44 -44.73 -14.20 -23.72
CA ILE A 44 -45.22 -14.79 -22.47
C ILE A 44 -44.91 -13.90 -21.27
N SER A 45 -45.99 -13.72 -20.52
CA SER A 45 -46.25 -12.89 -19.36
C SER A 45 -45.20 -12.86 -18.26
N ALA A 46 -45.26 -11.76 -17.52
CA ALA A 46 -44.75 -11.60 -16.18
C ALA A 46 -45.22 -12.72 -15.23
N ASP A 47 -44.38 -12.91 -14.20
CA ASP A 47 -44.65 -13.49 -12.89
C ASP A 47 -44.23 -14.96 -12.67
N SER A 48 -43.04 -15.13 -12.11
CA SER A 48 -42.87 -15.88 -10.85
C SER A 48 -41.49 -15.60 -10.26
N ALA A 49 -41.43 -14.70 -9.29
CA ALA A 49 -40.29 -14.58 -8.39
C ALA A 49 -40.14 -15.88 -7.59
N ALA A 50 -38.97 -16.52 -7.68
CA ALA A 50 -38.52 -17.46 -6.67
C ALA A 50 -37.99 -16.64 -5.47
N PRO A 51 -38.25 -17.05 -4.22
CA PRO A 51 -37.77 -16.31 -3.07
C PRO A 51 -36.24 -16.50 -2.97
N MET A 52 -35.50 -15.42 -3.20
CA MET A 52 -34.10 -15.32 -2.81
C MET A 52 -34.09 -15.21 -1.28
N SER A 53 -33.85 -16.33 -0.60
CA SER A 53 -33.42 -16.35 0.79
C SER A 53 -31.91 -16.27 0.80
N GLY A 54 -31.39 -15.10 1.13
CA GLY A 54 -29.99 -14.81 1.37
C GLY A 54 -29.90 -13.33 1.66
N ASP A 55 -29.69 -12.96 2.92
CA ASP A 55 -29.34 -11.59 3.31
C ASP A 55 -27.97 -11.29 2.70
N GLU A 56 -27.97 -10.80 1.46
CA GLU A 56 -26.76 -10.32 0.79
C GLU A 56 -26.38 -9.00 1.47
N VAL A 57 -25.29 -9.03 2.24
CA VAL A 57 -24.70 -7.83 2.84
C VAL A 57 -24.42 -6.86 1.68
N ALA A 58 -25.10 -5.71 1.68
CA ALA A 58 -24.97 -4.73 0.62
C ALA A 58 -23.54 -4.19 0.55
N THR A 59 -22.74 -4.68 -0.40
CA THR A 59 -21.46 -4.08 -0.78
C THR A 59 -21.72 -2.86 -1.67
N PRO A 60 -20.94 -1.76 -1.54
CA PRO A 60 -21.20 -0.55 -2.32
C PRO A 60 -21.03 -0.82 -3.81
N PRO A 61 -22.04 -0.59 -4.67
CA PRO A 61 -21.87 -0.74 -6.11
C PRO A 61 -20.94 0.37 -6.65
N GLY A 62 -19.86 -0.01 -7.33
CA GLY A 62 -19.13 0.85 -8.27
C GLY A 62 -17.68 1.21 -7.92
N ASP A 63 -17.24 1.03 -6.68
CA ASP A 63 -15.80 1.07 -6.36
C ASP A 63 -15.07 -0.15 -6.96
N ARG A 64 -13.81 0.03 -7.34
CA ARG A 64 -12.97 -0.97 -8.00
C ARG A 64 -11.76 -1.29 -7.14
N TYR A 65 -11.72 -2.53 -6.67
CA TYR A 65 -10.64 -3.09 -5.86
C TYR A 65 -9.93 -4.21 -6.61
N GLU A 66 -8.68 -4.46 -6.27
CA GLU A 66 -7.93 -5.62 -6.76
C GLU A 66 -7.98 -6.74 -5.71
N TYR A 67 -8.54 -7.88 -6.07
CA TYR A 67 -8.51 -9.05 -5.18
C TYR A 67 -7.12 -9.69 -5.22
N VAL A 68 -6.38 -9.56 -4.12
CA VAL A 68 -5.00 -10.05 -3.98
C VAL A 68 -4.90 -11.47 -3.42
N GLY A 69 -6.03 -12.11 -3.11
CA GLY A 69 -6.05 -13.46 -2.52
C GLY A 69 -5.71 -13.45 -1.03
N THR A 70 -5.38 -14.64 -0.51
CA THR A 70 -4.92 -14.86 0.86
C THR A 70 -3.66 -15.71 0.81
N ASN A 71 -2.62 -15.33 1.54
CA ASN A 71 -1.38 -16.12 1.57
C ASN A 71 -1.62 -17.56 2.08
N PRO A 72 -1.02 -18.58 1.43
CA PRO A 72 -1.01 -19.95 1.95
C PRO A 72 -0.05 -20.09 3.13
N PHE A 73 -0.12 -21.23 3.83
CA PHE A 73 1.04 -21.70 4.57
C PHE A 73 2.16 -22.08 3.60
N VAL A 74 3.41 -21.76 3.94
CA VAL A 74 4.61 -22.09 3.18
C VAL A 74 5.45 -23.04 4.04
N MET A 75 5.82 -24.17 3.46
CA MET A 75 6.66 -25.17 4.13
C MET A 75 8.11 -24.67 4.20
N ALA A 76 8.63 -24.49 5.40
CA ALA A 76 9.95 -23.88 5.62
C ALA A 76 11.10 -24.71 5.00
N GLU A 77 10.92 -26.03 4.88
CA GLU A 77 11.89 -26.90 4.21
C GLU A 77 12.08 -26.56 2.72
N HIS A 78 11.02 -26.06 2.06
CA HIS A 78 10.98 -25.78 0.63
C HIS A 78 11.21 -24.31 0.31
N ASP A 79 10.79 -23.44 1.21
CA ASP A 79 11.07 -22.02 1.14
C ASP A 79 11.16 -21.49 2.57
N PRO A 80 12.37 -21.23 3.09
CA PRO A 80 12.55 -20.68 4.43
C PRO A 80 12.47 -19.15 4.46
N PHE A 81 12.24 -18.48 3.33
CA PHE A 81 12.33 -17.02 3.23
C PHE A 81 10.98 -16.35 2.99
N SER A 82 10.80 -15.17 3.56
CA SER A 82 9.66 -14.31 3.29
C SER A 82 10.14 -12.87 3.14
N THR A 83 10.14 -12.38 1.91
CA THR A 83 10.66 -11.05 1.56
C THR A 83 9.55 -10.10 1.14
N PHE A 84 9.54 -8.89 1.71
CA PHE A 84 8.54 -7.86 1.40
C PHE A 84 9.08 -6.44 1.55
N ALA A 85 8.41 -5.49 0.90
CA ALA A 85 8.71 -4.06 0.98
C ALA A 85 8.32 -3.48 2.35
N ALA A 86 9.06 -2.47 2.81
CA ALA A 86 8.75 -1.76 4.05
C ALA A 86 7.70 -0.64 3.89
N ASP A 87 7.33 -0.30 2.65
CA ASP A 87 6.30 0.70 2.37
C ASP A 87 4.91 0.12 2.65
N VAL A 88 4.11 0.82 3.45
CA VAL A 88 2.76 0.39 3.85
C VAL A 88 1.81 1.57 3.81
N ASP A 89 0.72 1.41 3.06
CA ASP A 89 -0.37 2.36 2.98
C ASP A 89 -1.45 2.10 4.05
N THR A 90 -2.40 3.02 4.19
CA THR A 90 -3.52 2.90 5.14
C THR A 90 -4.89 3.05 4.46
N ALA A 91 -4.93 3.13 3.13
CA ALA A 91 -6.15 3.37 2.35
C ALA A 91 -7.26 2.33 2.63
N SER A 92 -6.90 1.07 2.81
CA SER A 92 -7.86 0.01 3.13
C SER A 92 -8.56 0.24 4.49
N TYR A 93 -7.82 0.71 5.48
CA TYR A 93 -8.39 1.07 6.79
C TYR A 93 -9.24 2.35 6.70
N ASP A 94 -8.86 3.31 5.86
CA ASP A 94 -9.68 4.49 5.59
C ASP A 94 -11.03 4.12 4.97
N ILE A 95 -11.03 3.21 3.98
CA ILE A 95 -12.25 2.68 3.36
C ILE A 95 -13.13 1.99 4.41
N PHE A 96 -12.55 1.22 5.32
CA PHE A 96 -13.28 0.66 6.45
C PHE A 96 -13.90 1.73 7.36
N ARG A 97 -13.13 2.76 7.76
CA ARG A 97 -13.63 3.88 8.56
C ARG A 97 -14.83 4.54 7.88
N ARG A 98 -14.74 4.79 6.56
CA ARG A 98 -15.82 5.35 5.74
C ARG A 98 -17.05 4.45 5.78
N ASP A 99 -16.92 3.23 5.28
CA ASP A 99 -18.04 2.36 5.00
C ASP A 99 -18.82 2.02 6.29
N VAL A 100 -18.11 1.74 7.38
CA VAL A 100 -18.73 1.43 8.68
C VAL A 100 -19.43 2.64 9.28
N THR A 101 -18.85 3.84 9.14
CA THR A 101 -19.50 5.09 9.57
C THR A 101 -20.84 5.30 8.84
N ASP A 102 -20.94 4.83 7.60
CA ASP A 102 -22.14 4.93 6.78
C ASP A 102 -23.11 3.74 6.93
N GLY A 103 -22.82 2.81 7.84
CA GLY A 103 -23.67 1.66 8.09
C GLY A 103 -23.49 0.51 7.10
N LEU A 104 -22.33 0.41 6.45
CA LEU A 104 -21.96 -0.64 5.50
C LEU A 104 -20.72 -1.40 5.99
N LEU A 105 -20.60 -2.67 5.61
CA LEU A 105 -19.32 -3.37 5.71
C LEU A 105 -18.47 -3.06 4.47
N PRO A 106 -17.13 -2.99 4.61
CA PRO A 106 -16.25 -2.83 3.46
C PRO A 106 -16.42 -4.02 2.51
N ALA A 107 -16.16 -3.79 1.23
CA ALA A 107 -16.07 -4.89 0.28
C ALA A 107 -14.88 -5.77 0.66
N ARG A 108 -15.05 -7.10 0.64
CA ARG A 108 -13.98 -8.03 1.03
C ARG A 108 -12.66 -7.79 0.26
N ASP A 109 -12.78 -7.43 -1.02
CA ASP A 109 -11.64 -7.21 -1.91
C ASP A 109 -10.92 -5.88 -1.61
N SER A 110 -11.53 -4.98 -0.81
CA SER A 110 -10.89 -3.75 -0.35
C SER A 110 -10.08 -3.93 0.94
N VAL A 111 -10.09 -5.14 1.54
CA VAL A 111 -9.47 -5.41 2.83
C VAL A 111 -8.04 -5.93 2.63
N ARG A 112 -7.05 -5.06 2.88
CA ARG A 112 -5.62 -5.38 2.95
C ARG A 112 -5.21 -5.40 4.41
N LEU A 113 -4.93 -6.60 4.93
CA LEU A 113 -4.79 -6.84 6.38
C LEU A 113 -3.68 -6.01 7.00
N GLU A 114 -2.55 -5.91 6.31
CA GLU A 114 -1.39 -5.15 6.76
C GLU A 114 -1.71 -3.66 6.95
N GLU A 115 -2.58 -3.09 6.13
CA GLU A 115 -2.96 -1.67 6.22
C GLU A 115 -3.82 -1.39 7.45
N TYR A 116 -4.64 -2.37 7.87
CA TYR A 116 -5.37 -2.28 9.14
C TYR A 116 -4.42 -2.32 10.33
N VAL A 117 -3.43 -3.21 10.30
CA VAL A 117 -2.45 -3.35 11.38
C VAL A 117 -1.56 -2.10 11.47
N ASN A 118 -1.11 -1.57 10.33
CA ASN A 118 -0.20 -0.42 10.28
C ASN A 118 -0.89 0.94 10.45
N ALA A 119 -2.22 1.00 10.48
CA ALA A 119 -2.99 2.22 10.78
C ALA A 119 -2.90 2.71 12.25
N PHE A 120 -2.21 1.99 13.13
CA PHE A 120 -2.09 2.33 14.56
C PHE A 120 -0.64 2.50 15.00
N ASP A 121 -0.39 3.37 15.97
CA ASP A 121 0.92 3.50 16.64
C ASP A 121 1.28 2.31 17.53
N TYR A 122 2.54 1.87 17.52
CA TYR A 122 3.07 0.86 18.44
C TYR A 122 4.31 1.40 19.17
N ASP A 123 4.50 1.01 20.43
CA ASP A 123 5.58 1.48 21.31
C ASP A 123 6.91 0.75 21.02
N TYR A 124 7.29 0.64 19.75
CA TYR A 124 8.58 0.08 19.37
C TYR A 124 9.72 1.02 19.79
N PRO A 125 10.84 0.50 20.34
CA PRO A 125 11.97 1.35 20.69
C PRO A 125 12.51 2.07 19.45
N ALA A 126 12.47 3.40 19.41
CA ALA A 126 13.11 4.15 18.33
C ALA A 126 14.63 4.25 18.54
N PRO A 127 15.45 4.15 17.48
CA PRO A 127 16.87 4.43 17.58
C PRO A 127 17.11 5.94 17.77
N ALA A 128 18.32 6.31 18.19
CA ALA A 128 18.73 7.71 18.13
C ALA A 128 18.79 8.20 16.67
N TYR A 129 18.45 9.47 16.43
CA TYR A 129 18.41 10.01 15.06
C TYR A 129 19.76 10.01 14.33
N ASP A 130 20.86 10.08 15.08
CA ASP A 130 22.24 10.01 14.58
C ASP A 130 22.86 8.61 14.73
N ALA A 131 22.05 7.58 14.99
CA ALA A 131 22.53 6.20 15.02
C ALA A 131 23.01 5.75 13.64
N GLU A 132 24.06 4.91 13.62
CA GLU A 132 24.59 4.31 12.38
C GLU A 132 23.55 3.44 11.68
N ILE A 133 22.69 2.76 12.46
CA ILE A 133 21.55 2.01 11.94
C ILE A 133 20.30 2.86 12.19
N PRO A 134 19.61 3.35 11.14
CA PRO A 134 18.53 4.32 11.27
C PRO A 134 17.18 3.69 11.69
N PHE A 135 17.16 2.42 12.09
CA PHE A 135 15.96 1.73 12.53
C PHE A 135 16.27 0.65 13.58
N THR A 136 15.24 0.21 14.31
CA THR A 136 15.30 -0.95 15.20
C THR A 136 14.41 -2.08 14.68
N ILE A 137 14.78 -3.32 14.99
CA ILE A 137 13.97 -4.51 14.74
C ILE A 137 13.48 -5.03 16.10
N SER A 138 12.16 -5.08 16.27
CA SER A 138 11.47 -5.55 17.47
C SER A 138 10.71 -6.84 17.17
N LEU A 139 11.15 -7.95 17.76
CA LEU A 139 10.51 -9.26 17.60
C LEU A 139 9.76 -9.66 18.86
N ALA A 140 8.55 -10.19 18.69
CA ALA A 140 7.78 -10.79 19.77
C ALA A 140 7.05 -12.02 19.25
N ALA A 141 7.03 -13.10 20.02
CA ALA A 141 6.28 -14.31 19.66
C ALA A 141 5.49 -14.83 20.85
N ALA A 142 4.28 -15.31 20.58
CA ALA A 142 3.42 -15.92 21.56
C ALA A 142 2.64 -17.08 20.93
N ASN A 143 2.06 -17.95 21.77
CA ASN A 143 0.98 -18.81 21.28
C ASN A 143 -0.14 -17.95 20.67
N HIS A 144 -0.88 -18.50 19.70
CA HIS A 144 -1.85 -17.74 18.92
C HIS A 144 -2.89 -17.02 19.81
N ALA A 145 -3.07 -15.71 19.62
CA ALA A 145 -3.91 -14.87 20.50
C ALA A 145 -5.40 -15.29 20.55
N MET A 146 -5.89 -15.88 19.46
CA MET A 146 -7.24 -16.45 19.35
C MET A 146 -7.34 -17.95 19.73
N GLY A 147 -6.29 -18.54 20.32
CA GLY A 147 -6.35 -19.90 20.89
C GLY A 147 -6.15 -21.05 19.90
N ARG A 148 -5.54 -20.78 18.75
CA ARG A 148 -5.13 -21.83 17.78
C ARG A 148 -3.88 -22.54 18.28
N GLU A 149 -3.71 -23.82 17.92
CA GLU A 149 -2.56 -24.65 18.33
C GLU A 149 -1.29 -24.39 17.50
N ILE A 150 -1.02 -23.12 17.19
CA ILE A 150 0.15 -22.62 16.45
C ILE A 150 0.73 -21.39 17.16
N THR A 151 1.93 -20.98 16.76
CA THR A 151 2.59 -19.78 17.26
C THR A 151 2.26 -18.58 16.37
N GLN A 152 2.23 -17.37 16.95
CA GLN A 152 2.19 -16.11 16.23
C GLN A 152 3.49 -15.35 16.49
N LEU A 153 4.01 -14.71 15.45
CA LEU A 153 5.19 -13.86 15.48
C LEU A 153 4.82 -12.46 14.99
N ARG A 154 5.29 -11.42 15.69
CA ARG A 154 5.24 -10.03 15.27
C ARG A 154 6.65 -9.55 14.95
N VAL A 155 6.81 -9.00 13.76
CA VAL A 155 7.99 -8.27 13.32
C VAL A 155 7.62 -6.79 13.30
N GLY A 156 8.21 -6.01 14.20
CA GLY A 156 8.07 -4.56 14.25
C GLY A 156 9.36 -3.87 13.83
N ILE A 157 9.27 -2.83 13.01
CA ILE A 157 10.40 -1.99 12.63
C ILE A 157 10.05 -0.54 12.96
N GLN A 158 10.98 0.17 13.58
CA GLN A 158 10.83 1.58 13.90
C GLN A 158 12.00 2.38 13.33
N ALA A 159 11.71 3.26 12.39
CA ALA A 159 12.66 4.23 11.88
C ALA A 159 12.95 5.31 12.92
N ALA A 160 14.16 5.87 12.84
CA ALA A 160 14.59 7.01 13.62
C ALA A 160 13.67 8.23 13.40
N THR A 161 13.38 8.95 14.48
CA THR A 161 12.61 10.20 14.42
C THR A 161 13.51 11.38 14.81
N PRO A 162 13.56 12.47 14.04
CA PRO A 162 14.32 13.64 14.45
C PRO A 162 13.72 14.27 15.71
N PRO A 163 14.53 14.85 16.61
CA PRO A 163 14.04 15.48 17.84
C PRO A 163 13.04 16.62 17.63
N ALA A 164 13.07 17.23 16.44
CA ALA A 164 12.08 18.19 15.97
C ALA A 164 11.84 17.92 14.48
N PHE A 165 10.60 18.10 14.02
CA PHE A 165 10.30 18.02 12.60
C PHE A 165 11.18 19.01 11.83
N VAL A 166 12.06 18.48 10.97
CA VAL A 166 12.87 19.31 10.09
C VAL A 166 12.06 19.49 8.82
N LYS A 167 11.37 20.63 8.74
CA LYS A 167 10.69 21.00 7.51
C LYS A 167 11.72 21.39 6.45
N LEU A 168 11.60 20.81 5.26
CA LEU A 168 12.32 21.28 4.08
C LEU A 168 11.46 22.33 3.34
N PRO A 169 12.08 23.32 2.68
CA PRO A 169 11.39 24.14 1.69
C PRO A 169 10.61 23.25 0.72
N THR A 170 9.30 23.48 0.61
CA THR A 170 8.38 22.56 -0.03
C THR A 170 7.73 23.16 -1.27
N ASN A 171 7.71 22.41 -2.37
CA ASN A 171 6.98 22.72 -3.58
C ASN A 171 5.86 21.69 -3.73
N LEU A 172 4.62 22.07 -3.39
CA LEU A 172 3.44 21.22 -3.51
C LEU A 172 2.68 21.53 -4.80
N ILE A 173 2.36 20.47 -5.54
CA ILE A 173 1.60 20.54 -6.77
C ILE A 173 0.32 19.74 -6.58
N TYR A 174 -0.81 20.43 -6.45
CA TYR A 174 -2.11 19.78 -6.42
C TYR A 174 -2.55 19.46 -7.85
N LEU A 175 -2.66 18.18 -8.16
CA LEU A 175 -3.26 17.68 -9.39
C LEU A 175 -4.71 17.28 -9.09
N VAL A 176 -5.64 18.17 -9.40
CA VAL A 176 -7.04 18.11 -8.95
C VAL A 176 -7.96 17.61 -10.05
N ASP A 177 -8.64 16.51 -9.79
CA ASP A 177 -9.78 16.06 -10.57
C ASP A 177 -10.97 17.00 -10.32
N VAL A 178 -11.43 17.66 -11.37
CA VAL A 178 -12.63 18.52 -11.35
C VAL A 178 -13.71 17.98 -12.28
N SER A 179 -13.72 16.68 -12.57
CA SER A 179 -14.74 16.01 -13.36
C SER A 179 -16.12 16.06 -12.68
N GLY A 180 -17.19 15.80 -13.44
CA GLY A 180 -18.55 15.82 -12.91
C GLY A 180 -18.79 14.82 -11.76
N SER A 181 -18.05 13.70 -11.71
CA SER A 181 -18.18 12.69 -10.64
C SER A 181 -17.66 13.20 -9.29
N MET A 182 -16.77 14.19 -9.29
CA MET A 182 -16.21 14.83 -8.10
C MET A 182 -17.17 15.81 -7.40
N GLY A 183 -18.43 15.90 -7.84
CA GLY A 183 -19.37 16.93 -7.38
C GLY A 183 -20.04 16.70 -6.01
N SER A 184 -19.92 15.52 -5.39
CA SER A 184 -20.51 15.23 -4.08
C SER A 184 -19.70 15.84 -2.92
N GLU A 185 -20.33 16.06 -1.76
CA GLU A 185 -19.70 16.69 -0.58
C GLU A 185 -18.45 15.95 -0.07
N ASP A 186 -18.42 14.64 -0.22
CA ASP A 186 -17.29 13.77 0.15
C ASP A 186 -16.18 13.72 -0.91
N LYS A 187 -16.24 14.57 -1.96
CA LYS A 187 -15.27 14.63 -3.08
C LYS A 187 -14.57 15.97 -3.23
N LEU A 188 -14.77 16.71 -4.34
CA LEU A 188 -14.08 17.98 -4.58
C LEU A 188 -14.28 19.01 -3.45
N PRO A 189 -15.47 19.16 -2.83
CA PRO A 189 -15.64 20.00 -1.64
C PRO A 189 -14.69 19.59 -0.50
N LEU A 190 -14.54 18.29 -0.24
CA LEU A 190 -13.61 17.76 0.76
C LEU A 190 -12.13 17.95 0.36
N ALA A 191 -11.78 17.72 -0.91
CA ALA A 191 -10.44 17.98 -1.44
C ALA A 191 -10.07 19.47 -1.32
N LYS A 192 -11.02 20.38 -1.53
CA LYS A 192 -10.83 21.81 -1.30
C LYS A 192 -10.54 22.12 0.16
N LEU A 193 -11.27 21.51 1.10
CA LEU A 193 -10.98 21.67 2.53
C LEU A 193 -9.56 21.20 2.88
N LEU A 194 -9.13 20.04 2.36
CA LEU A 194 -7.76 19.56 2.55
C LEU A 194 -6.72 20.55 2.02
N MET A 195 -6.91 21.09 0.80
CA MET A 195 -6.03 22.11 0.24
C MET A 195 -6.07 23.45 1.00
N GLU A 196 -7.17 23.77 1.68
CA GLU A 196 -7.23 24.94 2.56
C GLU A 196 -6.50 24.71 3.88
N TYR A 197 -6.61 23.50 4.46
CA TYR A 197 -5.91 23.11 5.69
C TYR A 197 -4.41 22.98 5.50
N SER A 198 -3.96 22.50 4.34
CA SER A 198 -2.52 22.39 4.06
C SER A 198 -1.79 23.74 4.16
N LEU A 199 -2.47 24.86 3.89
CA LEU A 199 -1.88 26.19 4.03
C LEU A 199 -1.48 26.55 5.47
N ASP A 200 -2.03 25.86 6.47
CA ASP A 200 -1.71 26.10 7.88
C ASP A 200 -0.34 25.49 8.26
N VAL A 201 0.16 24.52 7.50
CA VAL A 201 1.47 23.87 7.72
C VAL A 201 2.58 24.35 6.76
N LEU A 202 2.22 25.19 5.78
CA LEU A 202 3.15 25.81 4.84
C LEU A 202 3.63 27.20 5.31
N ASP A 203 4.80 27.66 4.84
CA ASP A 203 5.46 28.91 5.26
C ASP A 203 6.15 29.69 4.12
N ALA A 204 6.88 30.74 4.53
CA ALA A 204 7.93 31.48 3.80
C ALA A 204 8.56 30.81 2.57
N THR A 205 8.99 29.57 2.80
CA THR A 205 9.90 28.82 1.94
C THR A 205 9.16 27.93 0.95
N ASP A 206 7.83 27.88 1.04
CA ASP A 206 7.02 26.95 0.28
C ASP A 206 6.30 27.58 -0.90
N THR A 207 6.01 26.74 -1.88
CA THR A 207 5.32 27.10 -3.11
C THR A 207 4.18 26.11 -3.37
N VAL A 208 3.04 26.64 -3.82
CA VAL A 208 1.85 25.86 -4.20
C VAL A 208 1.55 26.09 -5.67
N SER A 209 1.28 25.01 -6.39
CA SER A 209 0.72 25.02 -7.74
C SER A 209 -0.58 24.21 -7.77
N ILE A 210 -1.51 24.60 -8.63
CA ILE A 210 -2.78 23.87 -8.83
C ILE A 210 -2.96 23.62 -10.32
N VAL A 211 -2.96 22.34 -10.68
CA VAL A 211 -3.31 21.83 -12.00
C VAL A 211 -4.66 21.14 -11.87
N THR A 212 -5.59 21.47 -12.76
CA THR A 212 -6.91 20.83 -12.81
C THR A 212 -7.04 19.99 -14.06
N TYR A 213 -7.80 18.91 -13.95
CA TYR A 213 -8.19 18.13 -15.10
C TYR A 213 -9.65 17.70 -15.03
N SER A 214 -10.31 17.78 -16.18
CA SER A 214 -11.57 17.12 -16.49
C SER A 214 -11.62 16.97 -18.01
N GLY A 215 -12.57 17.59 -18.72
CA GLY A 215 -12.63 17.58 -20.19
C GLY A 215 -11.53 18.40 -20.85
N SER A 216 -10.81 19.19 -20.06
CA SER A 216 -9.61 19.93 -20.43
C SER A 216 -8.63 19.92 -19.26
N VAL A 217 -7.35 20.06 -19.57
CA VAL A 217 -6.27 20.21 -18.59
C VAL A 217 -5.88 21.69 -18.51
N GLY A 218 -5.65 22.22 -17.30
CA GLY A 218 -5.26 23.61 -17.12
C GLY A 218 -4.48 23.88 -15.84
N VAL A 219 -3.67 24.95 -15.86
CA VAL A 219 -3.04 25.51 -14.66
C VAL A 219 -4.04 26.49 -14.04
N ALA A 220 -4.63 26.13 -12.91
CA ALA A 220 -5.49 27.03 -12.13
C ALA A 220 -4.65 28.01 -11.29
N LEU A 221 -3.47 27.57 -10.84
CA LEU A 221 -2.52 28.38 -10.09
C LEU A 221 -1.08 27.99 -10.49
N PRO A 222 -0.29 28.88 -11.11
CA PRO A 222 1.13 28.64 -11.32
C PRO A 222 1.88 28.69 -9.96
N PRO A 223 3.16 28.25 -9.90
CA PRO A 223 3.96 28.29 -8.67
C PRO A 223 3.84 29.62 -7.91
N THR A 224 3.16 29.58 -6.77
CA THR A 224 2.82 30.74 -5.94
C THR A 224 3.30 30.50 -4.52
N ASN A 225 3.98 31.48 -3.92
CA ASN A 225 4.49 31.35 -2.55
C ASN A 225 3.35 31.15 -1.55
N ALA A 226 3.51 30.23 -0.59
CA ALA A 226 2.46 29.85 0.35
C ALA A 226 1.95 31.03 1.22
N THR A 227 2.75 32.09 1.38
CA THR A 227 2.31 33.31 2.09
C THR A 227 1.33 34.18 1.31
N ASP A 228 1.22 34.01 -0.01
CA ASP A 228 0.18 34.65 -0.83
C ASP A 228 -1.15 33.87 -0.71
N ARG A 229 -1.60 33.73 0.54
CA ARG A 229 -2.72 32.88 0.94
C ARG A 229 -4.02 33.25 0.21
N GLU A 230 -4.29 34.54 0.06
CA GLU A 230 -5.51 35.00 -0.62
C GLU A 230 -5.52 34.64 -2.12
N THR A 231 -4.36 34.66 -2.79
CA THR A 231 -4.25 34.22 -4.18
C THR A 231 -4.49 32.71 -4.29
N ILE A 232 -3.90 31.92 -3.40
CA ILE A 232 -4.08 30.45 -3.40
C ILE A 232 -5.55 30.09 -3.11
N LEU A 233 -6.14 30.68 -2.08
CA LEU A 233 -7.56 30.49 -1.76
C LEU A 233 -8.49 30.97 -2.89
N GLY A 234 -8.09 32.04 -3.57
CA GLY A 234 -8.76 32.57 -4.75
C GLY A 234 -8.75 31.58 -5.93
N ALA A 235 -7.78 30.67 -6.00
CA ALA A 235 -7.74 29.60 -6.99
C ALA A 235 -8.49 28.33 -6.54
N ILE A 236 -8.45 27.99 -5.23
CA ILE A 236 -9.13 26.81 -4.67
C ILE A 236 -10.66 26.97 -4.65
N ARG A 237 -11.16 28.08 -4.09
CA ARG A 237 -12.60 28.27 -3.83
C ARG A 237 -13.47 28.20 -5.09
N PRO A 238 -13.05 28.72 -6.26
CA PRO A 238 -13.82 28.61 -7.50
C PRO A 238 -13.73 27.26 -8.21
N LEU A 239 -12.97 26.28 -7.71
CA LEU A 239 -12.96 24.94 -8.29
C LEU A 239 -14.37 24.33 -8.19
N ASN A 240 -14.84 23.80 -9.33
CA ASN A 240 -16.17 23.23 -9.48
C ASN A 240 -16.10 21.97 -10.35
N ALA A 241 -16.86 20.95 -9.97
CA ALA A 241 -16.97 19.69 -10.69
C ALA A 241 -17.76 19.89 -12.00
N ALA A 242 -17.12 19.64 -13.15
CA ALA A 242 -17.73 19.73 -14.46
C ALA A 242 -16.97 18.93 -15.53
N GLY A 243 -17.71 18.41 -16.51
CA GLY A 243 -17.15 17.75 -17.70
C GLY A 243 -16.86 16.26 -17.51
N SER A 244 -16.59 15.59 -18.64
CA SER A 244 -16.07 14.22 -18.67
C SER A 244 -14.57 14.23 -18.48
N THR A 245 -13.97 13.23 -17.85
CA THR A 245 -12.53 13.19 -17.58
C THR A 245 -11.71 13.05 -18.88
N ALA A 246 -10.53 13.67 -18.94
CA ALA A 246 -9.53 13.57 -20.01
C ALA A 246 -8.13 13.84 -19.39
N GLY A 247 -7.71 12.97 -18.46
CA GLY A 247 -6.54 13.10 -17.59
C GLY A 247 -5.15 12.84 -18.21
N GLY A 248 -5.03 12.31 -19.43
CA GLY A 248 -3.71 11.87 -19.94
C GLY A 248 -2.61 12.95 -20.00
N ALA A 249 -2.94 14.21 -20.30
CA ALA A 249 -1.99 15.33 -20.35
C ALA A 249 -1.80 16.06 -19.00
N ALA A 250 -2.59 15.70 -17.99
CA ALA A 250 -2.61 16.39 -16.71
C ALA A 250 -1.37 16.09 -15.88
N MET A 251 -0.88 14.84 -15.93
CA MET A 251 0.34 14.43 -15.25
C MET A 251 1.57 15.19 -15.78
N ASP A 252 1.71 15.28 -17.10
CA ASP A 252 2.80 16.05 -17.72
C ASP A 252 2.76 17.52 -17.30
N LEU A 253 1.57 18.13 -17.24
CA LEU A 253 1.44 19.51 -16.81
C LEU A 253 1.75 19.70 -15.32
N ALA A 254 1.35 18.75 -14.47
CA ALA A 254 1.70 18.75 -13.05
C ALA A 254 3.22 18.68 -12.86
N TYR A 255 3.90 17.76 -13.54
CA TYR A 255 5.37 17.69 -13.50
C TYR A 255 6.04 18.92 -14.14
N ALA A 256 5.42 19.56 -15.13
CA ALA A 256 5.91 20.83 -15.65
C ALA A 256 5.79 21.97 -14.63
N GLN A 257 4.70 22.02 -13.84
CA GLN A 257 4.61 22.97 -12.72
C GLN A 257 5.59 22.63 -11.60
N ALA A 258 5.80 21.34 -11.31
CA ALA A 258 6.80 20.89 -10.36
C ALA A 258 8.21 21.34 -10.76
N ALA A 259 8.57 21.18 -12.04
CA ALA A 259 9.84 21.67 -12.58
C ALA A 259 9.95 23.20 -12.54
N ALA A 260 8.86 23.94 -12.79
CA ALA A 260 8.85 25.39 -12.77
C ALA A 260 9.01 25.98 -11.35
N GLY A 261 8.47 25.29 -10.34
CA GLY A 261 8.60 25.64 -8.92
C GLY A 261 9.71 24.88 -8.20
N TYR A 262 10.56 24.14 -8.91
CA TYR A 262 11.47 23.16 -8.31
C TYR A 262 12.41 23.79 -7.29
N ILE A 263 12.51 23.17 -6.12
CA ILE A 263 13.39 23.59 -5.04
C ILE A 263 14.52 22.57 -4.88
N ASP A 264 15.74 22.99 -5.16
CA ASP A 264 16.93 22.16 -4.95
C ASP A 264 17.15 21.88 -3.45
N GLY A 265 17.32 20.60 -3.10
CA GLY A 265 17.34 20.15 -1.70
C GLY A 265 16.02 20.34 -0.94
N GLY A 266 14.93 20.68 -1.63
CA GLY A 266 13.59 20.81 -1.06
C GLY A 266 12.70 19.58 -1.29
N PHE A 267 11.54 19.57 -0.65
CA PHE A 267 10.52 18.56 -0.89
C PHE A 267 9.65 18.95 -2.08
N ASN A 268 9.80 18.27 -3.21
CA ASN A 268 9.03 18.54 -4.43
C ASN A 268 8.02 17.41 -4.63
N HIS A 269 6.73 17.72 -4.51
CA HIS A 269 5.73 16.67 -4.34
C HIS A 269 4.42 16.97 -5.07
N VAL A 270 3.97 15.99 -5.85
CA VAL A 270 2.66 16.02 -6.52
C VAL A 270 1.64 15.30 -5.64
N ILE A 271 0.50 15.94 -5.39
CA ILE A 271 -0.63 15.35 -4.68
C ILE A 271 -1.78 15.21 -5.68
N LEU A 272 -2.07 13.96 -6.08
CA LEU A 272 -3.20 13.64 -6.93
C LEU A 272 -4.48 13.54 -6.08
N LEU A 273 -5.46 14.40 -6.37
CA LEU A 273 -6.76 14.43 -5.69
C LEU A 273 -7.84 13.94 -6.69
N THR A 274 -8.39 12.74 -6.51
CA THR A 274 -9.31 12.13 -7.49
C THR A 274 -10.27 11.12 -6.85
N ASP A 275 -11.32 10.76 -7.59
CA ASP A 275 -12.17 9.59 -7.32
C ASP A 275 -11.79 8.38 -8.20
N GLY A 276 -10.62 8.37 -8.82
CA GLY A 276 -10.03 7.19 -9.47
C GLY A 276 -10.23 7.09 -10.98
N ASP A 277 -10.77 8.13 -11.62
CA ASP A 277 -10.94 8.20 -13.08
C ASP A 277 -9.75 8.90 -13.79
N PHE A 278 -8.52 8.54 -13.44
CA PHE A 278 -7.34 9.10 -14.13
C PHE A 278 -7.14 8.54 -15.55
N ASN A 279 -7.85 7.47 -15.91
CA ASN A 279 -7.62 6.65 -17.12
C ASN A 279 -8.14 7.26 -18.43
N VAL A 280 -8.55 8.52 -18.46
CA VAL A 280 -9.09 9.10 -19.68
C VAL A 280 -8.00 9.81 -20.48
N GLY A 281 -7.32 9.04 -21.34
CA GLY A 281 -6.22 9.47 -22.19
C GLY A 281 -5.77 8.35 -23.13
N VAL A 282 -4.71 8.59 -23.91
CA VAL A 282 -4.17 7.63 -24.89
C VAL A 282 -3.25 6.56 -24.26
N SER A 283 -3.01 6.63 -22.95
CA SER A 283 -2.04 5.83 -22.20
C SER A 283 -2.72 4.80 -21.31
N SER A 284 -2.23 3.55 -21.32
CA SER A 284 -2.65 2.52 -20.36
C SER A 284 -2.11 2.83 -18.95
N THR A 285 -2.65 2.18 -17.91
CA THR A 285 -2.15 2.29 -16.53
C THR A 285 -0.64 2.05 -16.46
N GLU A 286 -0.12 1.11 -17.25
CA GLU A 286 1.31 0.77 -17.31
C GLU A 286 2.14 1.94 -17.84
N ALA A 287 1.67 2.62 -18.90
CA ALA A 287 2.37 3.78 -19.45
C ALA A 287 2.42 4.95 -18.45
N LEU A 288 1.37 5.11 -17.63
CA LEU A 288 1.35 6.10 -16.56
C LEU A 288 2.34 5.74 -15.44
N VAL A 289 2.34 4.48 -14.98
CA VAL A 289 3.30 3.97 -13.99
C VAL A 289 4.73 4.20 -14.45
N THR A 290 5.07 3.82 -15.69
CA THR A 290 6.41 4.06 -16.25
C THR A 290 6.76 5.54 -16.30
N MET A 291 5.82 6.41 -16.68
CA MET A 291 6.03 7.86 -16.66
C MET A 291 6.35 8.36 -15.24
N ILE A 292 5.60 7.92 -14.24
CA ILE A 292 5.79 8.34 -12.84
C ILE A 292 7.15 7.85 -12.33
N GLU A 293 7.53 6.60 -12.60
CA GLU A 293 8.85 6.06 -12.25
C GLU A 293 10.00 6.88 -12.89
N GLU A 294 9.83 7.32 -14.15
CA GLU A 294 10.80 8.20 -14.82
C GLU A 294 10.87 9.57 -14.18
N LYS A 295 9.72 10.18 -13.85
CA LYS A 295 9.66 11.52 -13.25
C LYS A 295 10.15 11.53 -11.81
N ARG A 296 9.92 10.46 -11.06
CA ARG A 296 10.45 10.28 -9.70
C ARG A 296 11.97 10.42 -9.66
N ARG A 297 12.69 9.95 -10.68
CA ARG A 297 14.16 10.11 -10.80
C ARG A 297 14.61 11.57 -10.86
N THR A 298 13.71 12.53 -11.08
CA THR A 298 14.01 13.96 -11.01
C THR A 298 13.82 14.55 -9.60
N GLY A 299 13.61 13.71 -8.57
CA GLY A 299 13.39 14.14 -7.20
C GLY A 299 11.99 14.67 -6.92
N VAL A 300 11.01 14.32 -7.77
CA VAL A 300 9.60 14.72 -7.58
C VAL A 300 8.76 13.48 -7.27
N THR A 301 8.31 13.35 -6.02
CA THR A 301 7.48 12.22 -5.57
C THR A 301 5.99 12.49 -5.82
N LEU A 302 5.17 11.44 -5.73
CA LEU A 302 3.73 11.54 -5.94
C LEU A 302 2.94 10.72 -4.93
N THR A 303 2.01 11.38 -4.22
CA THR A 303 1.02 10.75 -3.35
C THR A 303 -0.36 10.83 -4.00
N ALA A 304 -1.15 9.79 -3.83
CA ALA A 304 -2.49 9.66 -4.38
C ALA A 304 -3.52 9.74 -3.24
N LEU A 305 -4.50 10.64 -3.35
CA LEU A 305 -5.59 10.81 -2.40
C LEU A 305 -6.94 10.53 -3.06
N GLY A 306 -7.58 9.47 -2.59
CA GLY A 306 -8.90 9.04 -3.02
C GLY A 306 -10.03 9.77 -2.30
N PHE A 307 -11.12 10.07 -3.01
CA PHE A 307 -12.29 10.72 -2.42
C PHE A 307 -13.62 10.08 -2.83
N GLY A 308 -14.58 10.11 -1.90
CA GLY A 308 -15.94 9.64 -2.08
C GLY A 308 -16.05 8.12 -2.25
N ARG A 309 -17.14 7.68 -2.89
CA ARG A 309 -17.49 6.28 -3.14
C ARG A 309 -18.26 6.10 -4.46
N GLY A 310 -18.46 4.85 -4.85
CA GLY A 310 -19.27 4.41 -6.00
C GLY A 310 -18.54 4.47 -7.34
N ASN A 311 -17.29 4.93 -7.37
CA ASN A 311 -16.43 4.96 -8.54
C ASN A 311 -14.93 5.02 -8.21
N LEU A 312 -14.57 4.90 -6.92
CA LEU A 312 -13.20 4.88 -6.45
C LEU A 312 -12.42 3.77 -7.17
N ASN A 313 -11.26 4.10 -7.69
CA ASN A 313 -10.37 3.13 -8.34
C ASN A 313 -9.14 2.89 -7.47
N ASP A 314 -9.37 2.15 -6.38
CA ASP A 314 -8.37 1.86 -5.35
C ASP A 314 -7.14 1.17 -5.96
N ALA A 315 -7.34 0.16 -6.81
CA ALA A 315 -6.25 -0.55 -7.50
C ALA A 315 -5.37 0.35 -8.37
N MET A 316 -5.95 1.36 -9.03
CA MET A 316 -5.17 2.30 -9.85
C MET A 316 -4.37 3.25 -8.97
N MET A 317 -4.98 3.76 -7.90
CA MET A 317 -4.35 4.73 -7.01
C MET A 317 -3.15 4.13 -6.29
N GLU A 318 -3.28 2.89 -5.80
CA GLU A 318 -2.17 2.12 -5.21
C GLU A 318 -1.00 1.96 -6.19
N ARG A 319 -1.27 1.59 -7.45
CA ARG A 319 -0.21 1.48 -8.46
C ARG A 319 0.49 2.81 -8.75
N VAL A 320 -0.23 3.93 -8.70
CA VAL A 320 0.30 5.26 -8.98
C VAL A 320 1.11 5.83 -7.82
N SER A 321 0.66 5.67 -6.58
CA SER A 321 1.42 6.08 -5.39
C SER A 321 2.72 5.29 -5.28
N ASN A 322 2.66 3.97 -5.44
CA ASN A 322 3.82 3.08 -5.37
C ASN A 322 4.88 3.45 -6.41
N ALA A 323 4.46 3.77 -7.64
CA ALA A 323 5.37 4.24 -8.69
C ALA A 323 6.04 5.59 -8.36
N GLY A 324 5.37 6.41 -7.54
CA GLY A 324 5.74 7.77 -7.18
C GLY A 324 6.57 7.92 -5.92
N ASN A 325 6.88 6.84 -5.19
CA ASN A 325 7.39 6.87 -3.81
C ASN A 325 6.59 7.83 -2.91
N GLY A 326 5.27 7.77 -3.05
CA GLY A 326 4.36 8.42 -2.11
C GLY A 326 3.36 7.40 -1.61
N THR A 327 2.45 7.85 -0.77
CA THR A 327 1.46 6.98 -0.14
C THR A 327 0.13 7.04 -0.89
N TYR A 328 -0.73 6.09 -0.59
CA TYR A 328 -2.14 6.11 -0.95
C TYR A 328 -3.01 6.20 0.32
N SER A 329 -3.90 7.17 0.34
CA SER A 329 -4.90 7.33 1.41
C SER A 329 -6.27 7.68 0.83
N VAL A 330 -7.34 7.38 1.58
CA VAL A 330 -8.70 7.77 1.20
C VAL A 330 -9.22 8.77 2.21
N ILE A 331 -9.52 9.99 1.77
CA ILE A 331 -9.99 11.05 2.66
C ILE A 331 -11.51 10.93 2.80
N THR A 332 -11.97 10.67 4.03
CA THR A 332 -13.34 10.18 4.28
C THR A 332 -14.23 11.19 4.99
N SER A 333 -13.63 12.21 5.62
CA SER A 333 -14.37 13.22 6.37
C SER A 333 -13.55 14.49 6.50
N GLN A 334 -14.20 15.59 6.89
CA GLN A 334 -13.51 16.84 7.20
C GLN A 334 -12.48 16.69 8.34
N ALA A 335 -12.80 15.86 9.35
CA ALA A 335 -11.87 15.58 10.44
C ALA A 335 -10.63 14.83 9.93
N HIS A 336 -10.82 13.82 9.07
CA HIS A 336 -9.69 13.11 8.45
C HIS A 336 -8.90 14.03 7.49
N ALA A 337 -9.55 14.91 6.72
CA ALA A 337 -8.84 15.89 5.89
C ALA A 337 -7.95 16.84 6.70
N ARG A 338 -8.39 17.22 7.91
CA ARG A 338 -7.61 18.03 8.85
C ARG A 338 -6.44 17.25 9.44
N GLU A 339 -6.70 16.05 9.93
CA GLU A 339 -5.70 15.09 10.45
C GLU A 339 -4.60 14.85 9.41
N TYR A 340 -4.99 14.50 8.18
CA TYR A 340 -4.05 14.28 7.07
C TYR A 340 -3.21 15.52 6.77
N ALA A 341 -3.82 16.71 6.73
CA ALA A 341 -3.10 17.96 6.46
C ALA A 341 -2.07 18.29 7.55
N ASP A 342 -2.39 18.03 8.82
CA ASP A 342 -1.54 18.33 9.96
C ASP A 342 -0.39 17.31 10.12
N GLU A 343 -0.66 16.02 9.83
CA GLU A 343 0.23 14.92 10.22
C GLU A 343 0.87 14.19 9.04
N ALA A 344 0.13 13.96 7.95
CA ALA A 344 0.56 13.08 6.86
C ALA A 344 1.06 13.83 5.61
N LEU A 345 0.59 15.06 5.37
CA LEU A 345 0.88 15.83 4.16
C LEU A 345 2.38 15.94 3.84
N LEU A 346 3.19 16.06 4.89
CA LEU A 346 4.64 16.25 4.80
C LEU A 346 5.43 15.05 5.36
N ALA A 347 4.78 13.89 5.55
CA ALA A 347 5.42 12.70 6.11
C ALA A 347 6.62 12.21 5.26
N GLY A 348 6.57 12.41 3.94
CA GLY A 348 7.66 12.10 3.00
C GLY A 348 8.82 13.10 2.97
N VAL A 349 8.81 14.17 3.77
CA VAL A 349 9.86 15.20 3.78
C VAL A 349 11.18 14.68 4.33
N ASN A 350 11.12 13.91 5.43
CA ASN A 350 12.30 13.41 6.11
C ASN A 350 12.42 11.93 5.83
N LEU A 351 13.10 11.55 4.76
CA LEU A 351 13.48 10.15 4.56
C LEU A 351 14.65 9.81 5.49
N VAL A 352 14.75 8.55 5.91
CA VAL A 352 15.89 8.02 6.68
C VAL A 352 16.63 6.91 5.94
N ALA A 353 15.97 6.26 4.99
CA ALA A 353 16.53 5.17 4.21
C ALA A 353 15.81 5.02 2.87
N GLN A 354 16.54 4.53 1.87
CA GLN A 354 16.02 4.17 0.55
C GLN A 354 16.08 2.67 0.33
N ASP A 355 15.21 2.17 -0.54
CA ASP A 355 15.18 0.77 -0.97
C ASP A 355 15.19 -0.22 0.21
N MET A 356 14.29 0.03 1.18
CA MET A 356 14.26 -0.78 2.39
C MET A 356 13.50 -2.09 2.17
N LYS A 357 14.22 -3.21 2.27
CA LYS A 357 13.70 -4.58 2.13
C LYS A 357 13.74 -5.29 3.47
N ILE A 358 12.73 -6.10 3.73
CA ILE A 358 12.65 -6.96 4.91
C ILE A 358 12.63 -8.41 4.44
N GLN A 359 13.54 -9.23 4.95
CA GLN A 359 13.53 -10.67 4.73
C GLN A 359 13.47 -11.40 6.07
N VAL A 360 12.50 -12.30 6.20
CA VAL A 360 12.35 -13.18 7.35
C VAL A 360 12.83 -14.57 6.94
N GLU A 361 13.86 -15.07 7.62
CA GLU A 361 14.41 -16.41 7.45
C GLU A 361 13.91 -17.31 8.60
N PHE A 362 13.26 -18.42 8.27
CA PHE A 362 12.77 -19.42 9.22
C PHE A 362 13.72 -20.61 9.31
N ASN A 363 14.09 -20.98 10.54
CA ASN A 363 14.96 -22.13 10.76
C ASN A 363 14.14 -23.42 10.68
N THR A 364 14.39 -24.22 9.64
CA THR A 364 13.65 -25.48 9.41
C THR A 364 13.90 -26.55 10.48
N ASP A 365 14.90 -26.38 11.34
CA ASP A 365 15.12 -27.27 12.49
C ASP A 365 14.11 -27.02 13.61
N HIS A 366 13.38 -25.89 13.56
CA HIS A 366 12.37 -25.51 14.55
C HIS A 366 11.00 -25.23 13.93
N VAL A 367 10.96 -24.81 12.67
CA VAL A 367 9.76 -24.37 11.94
C VAL A 367 9.40 -25.37 10.85
N VAL A 368 8.15 -25.84 10.87
CA VAL A 368 7.57 -26.70 9.83
C VAL A 368 7.02 -25.86 8.69
N ALA A 369 6.25 -24.83 9.03
CA ALA A 369 5.62 -23.94 8.07
C ALA A 369 5.35 -22.56 8.67
N TYR A 370 5.14 -21.55 7.84
CA TYR A 370 4.71 -20.21 8.24
C TYR A 370 3.68 -19.65 7.27
N ARG A 371 2.96 -18.61 7.68
CA ARG A 371 2.06 -17.83 6.82
C ARG A 371 2.19 -16.36 7.19
N LEU A 372 2.56 -15.52 6.23
CA LEU A 372 2.53 -14.06 6.35
C LEU A 372 1.07 -13.58 6.29
N LEU A 373 0.64 -12.81 7.29
CA LEU A 373 -0.70 -12.21 7.33
C LEU A 373 -0.68 -10.86 6.61
N GLY A 374 -1.42 -10.74 5.50
CA GLY A 374 -1.39 -9.56 4.63
C GLY A 374 -0.20 -9.54 3.67
N TYR A 375 0.13 -8.36 3.15
CA TYR A 375 1.24 -8.09 2.23
C TYR A 375 1.18 -8.88 0.92
N GLU A 376 0.02 -9.40 0.51
CA GLU A 376 -0.11 -10.23 -0.69
C GLU A 376 0.36 -9.53 -1.98
N ASN A 377 0.19 -8.20 -2.07
CA ASN A 377 0.63 -7.37 -3.20
C ASN A 377 1.97 -6.66 -2.98
N ARG A 378 2.64 -6.90 -1.84
CA ARG A 378 3.95 -6.31 -1.47
C ARG A 378 5.07 -7.34 -1.37
N ALA A 379 4.79 -8.58 -1.77
CA ALA A 379 5.77 -9.65 -1.83
C ALA A 379 6.88 -9.33 -2.84
N ILE A 380 8.13 -9.55 -2.41
CA ILE A 380 9.32 -9.46 -3.25
C ILE A 380 9.87 -10.88 -3.37
N ALA A 381 10.37 -11.25 -4.55
CA ALA A 381 11.01 -12.56 -4.69
C ALA A 381 12.22 -12.66 -3.74
N ASP A 382 12.40 -13.76 -3.04
CA ASP A 382 13.48 -13.88 -2.05
C ASP A 382 14.88 -13.78 -2.66
N SER A 383 15.02 -14.17 -3.93
CA SER A 383 16.23 -13.98 -4.71
C SER A 383 16.59 -12.51 -4.92
N ASP A 384 15.61 -11.62 -4.85
CA ASP A 384 15.75 -10.20 -5.12
C ASP A 384 16.10 -9.40 -3.85
N PHE A 385 16.09 -10.03 -2.66
CA PHE A 385 16.43 -9.36 -1.39
C PHE A 385 17.78 -8.65 -1.44
N ARG A 386 18.80 -9.27 -2.06
CA ARG A 386 20.16 -8.71 -2.21
C ARG A 386 20.42 -8.14 -3.60
N VAL A 387 19.37 -7.92 -4.38
CA VAL A 387 19.45 -7.29 -5.71
C VAL A 387 19.12 -5.80 -5.55
N ASP A 388 20.18 -4.99 -5.51
CA ASP A 388 20.12 -3.54 -5.25
C ASP A 388 19.52 -2.71 -6.42
N SER A 389 19.15 -3.38 -7.52
CA SER A 389 18.40 -2.77 -8.63
C SER A 389 16.88 -2.95 -8.52
N VAL A 390 16.41 -3.84 -7.63
CA VAL A 390 14.99 -3.97 -7.31
C VAL A 390 14.68 -2.93 -6.25
N ASP A 391 13.66 -2.12 -6.45
CA ASP A 391 13.27 -1.06 -5.54
C ASP A 391 12.18 -1.57 -4.58
N ALA A 392 12.32 -1.27 -3.29
CA ALA A 392 11.40 -1.71 -2.23
C ALA A 392 10.79 -0.56 -1.42
N GLY A 393 10.89 0.67 -1.92
CA GLY A 393 10.27 1.85 -1.34
C GLY A 393 11.19 2.64 -0.40
N GLU A 394 10.74 3.83 -0.04
CA GLU A 394 11.47 4.78 0.81
C GLU A 394 10.89 4.76 2.22
N VAL A 395 11.72 4.99 3.22
CA VAL A 395 11.30 4.98 4.61
C VAL A 395 11.45 6.36 5.20
N GLY A 396 10.32 6.93 5.62
CA GLY A 396 10.24 8.20 6.32
C GLY A 396 10.75 8.12 7.76
N ALA A 397 11.10 9.26 8.32
CA ALA A 397 11.46 9.39 9.72
C ALA A 397 10.25 9.10 10.60
N GLY A 398 10.46 8.29 11.63
CA GLY A 398 9.39 7.77 12.47
C GLY A 398 8.48 6.74 11.79
N HIS A 399 8.69 6.43 10.51
CA HIS A 399 7.95 5.37 9.82
C HIS A 399 8.09 4.06 10.57
N ARG A 400 7.01 3.29 10.54
CA ARG A 400 6.87 2.09 11.34
C ARG A 400 6.16 1.04 10.54
N VAL A 401 6.68 -0.18 10.63
CA VAL A 401 6.18 -1.33 9.90
C VAL A 401 5.93 -2.45 10.87
N THR A 402 4.76 -3.05 10.78
CA THR A 402 4.34 -4.21 11.56
C THR A 402 3.91 -5.30 10.59
N ALA A 403 4.56 -6.45 10.68
CA ALA A 403 4.18 -7.68 10.00
C ALA A 403 3.87 -8.77 11.02
N LEU A 404 2.89 -9.61 10.70
CA LEU A 404 2.46 -10.72 11.54
C LEU A 404 2.59 -12.02 10.77
N TYR A 405 3.04 -13.06 11.47
CA TYR A 405 3.12 -14.41 10.94
C TYR A 405 2.38 -15.37 11.84
N GLU A 406 1.69 -16.34 11.23
CA GLU A 406 1.39 -17.61 11.85
C GLU A 406 2.55 -18.57 11.60
N VAL A 407 3.09 -19.19 12.64
CA VAL A 407 4.27 -20.05 12.58
C VAL A 407 3.92 -21.41 13.19
N VAL A 408 4.16 -22.47 12.43
CA VAL A 408 3.99 -23.86 12.86
C VAL A 408 5.36 -24.38 13.30
N LEU A 409 5.58 -24.41 14.61
CA LEU A 409 6.78 -24.98 15.21
C LEU A 409 6.72 -26.51 15.24
N ASN A 410 7.87 -27.14 15.42
CA ASN A 410 7.96 -28.59 15.59
C ASN A 410 7.04 -29.10 16.72
N GLY A 411 6.22 -30.10 16.39
CA GLY A 411 5.22 -30.66 17.30
C GLY A 411 3.83 -30.01 17.20
N GLN A 412 3.69 -28.91 16.47
CA GLN A 412 2.40 -28.36 16.05
C GLN A 412 1.96 -28.94 14.71
N SER A 413 0.76 -28.59 14.25
CA SER A 413 0.22 -29.04 12.96
C SER A 413 -0.33 -27.86 12.18
N ILE A 414 -0.13 -27.89 10.86
CA ILE A 414 -0.72 -26.91 9.95
C ILE A 414 -2.25 -27.02 10.07
N PRO A 415 -2.96 -25.91 10.33
CA PRO A 415 -4.42 -25.93 10.41
C PRO A 415 -5.05 -26.46 9.12
N ALA A 416 -5.83 -27.54 9.22
CA ALA A 416 -6.59 -28.09 8.10
C ALA A 416 -7.93 -27.34 7.95
N ILE A 417 -8.00 -26.44 6.99
CA ILE A 417 -9.13 -25.51 6.81
C ILE A 417 -9.70 -25.68 5.40
N ASP A 418 -11.02 -25.86 5.31
CA ASP A 418 -11.71 -25.98 4.02
C ASP A 418 -11.70 -24.65 3.26
N GLY A 419 -11.46 -24.70 1.95
CA GLY A 419 -11.31 -23.50 1.12
C GLY A 419 -10.01 -22.71 1.31
N ALA A 420 -9.16 -23.07 2.28
CA ALA A 420 -7.85 -22.44 2.42
C ALA A 420 -6.93 -22.80 1.24
N PRO A 421 -6.08 -21.87 0.78
CA PRO A 421 -5.03 -22.16 -0.17
C PRO A 421 -4.17 -23.35 0.30
N VAL A 422 -3.83 -24.23 -0.63
CA VAL A 422 -2.98 -25.38 -0.34
C VAL A 422 -1.61 -24.88 0.13
N ALA A 423 -1.05 -25.51 1.15
CA ALA A 423 0.29 -25.18 1.60
C ALA A 423 1.29 -25.31 0.44
N THR A 424 2.13 -24.30 0.26
CA THR A 424 3.15 -24.29 -0.80
C THR A 424 4.24 -25.28 -0.41
N ASP A 425 4.58 -26.15 -1.35
CA ASP A 425 5.50 -27.28 -1.23
C ASP A 425 6.41 -27.31 -2.48
N GLY A 426 7.60 -27.90 -2.39
CA GLY A 426 8.62 -27.87 -3.43
C GLY A 426 9.78 -28.84 -3.19
N GLU A 427 10.89 -28.65 -3.90
CA GLU A 427 12.12 -29.35 -3.54
C GLU A 427 12.78 -28.61 -2.38
N PRO A 428 13.37 -29.30 -1.38
CA PRO A 428 14.06 -28.63 -0.28
C PRO A 428 15.16 -27.69 -0.76
N VAL A 429 15.27 -26.50 -0.14
CA VAL A 429 16.34 -25.55 -0.51
C VAL A 429 17.69 -26.10 -0.04
N GLU A 430 18.59 -26.34 -0.99
CA GLU A 430 19.99 -26.70 -0.72
C GLU A 430 20.83 -25.44 -0.48
N GLY A 431 21.58 -25.37 0.62
CA GLY A 431 22.49 -24.25 0.88
C GLY A 431 22.94 -24.15 2.34
N THR A 432 23.98 -23.35 2.59
CA THR A 432 24.34 -22.91 3.95
C THR A 432 23.37 -21.84 4.40
N ARG A 433 22.72 -22.06 5.54
CA ARG A 433 21.83 -21.10 6.19
C ARG A 433 22.64 -20.12 7.03
N GLU A 434 22.16 -18.89 7.11
CA GLU A 434 22.82 -17.83 7.88
C GLU A 434 22.18 -17.62 9.26
N ILE A 435 20.99 -18.20 9.49
CA ILE A 435 20.33 -18.21 10.79
C ILE A 435 21.07 -19.00 11.86
N GLU A 436 21.10 -18.47 13.08
CA GLU A 436 21.70 -19.13 14.23
C GLU A 436 20.90 -20.37 14.63
N ALA A 437 21.58 -21.48 14.94
CA ALA A 437 20.94 -22.76 15.22
C ALA A 437 19.98 -22.73 16.44
N SER A 438 20.16 -21.78 17.36
CA SER A 438 19.28 -21.58 18.51
C SER A 438 18.01 -20.77 18.21
N GLU A 439 17.98 -20.08 17.08
CA GLU A 439 16.87 -19.20 16.67
C GLU A 439 15.89 -19.98 15.79
N PHE A 440 14.59 -19.72 15.94
CA PHE A 440 13.58 -20.27 15.01
C PHE A 440 13.31 -19.31 13.85
N VAL A 441 13.61 -18.02 14.04
CA VAL A 441 13.43 -16.98 13.04
C VAL A 441 14.53 -15.93 13.17
N GLN A 442 14.95 -15.40 12.03
CA GLN A 442 15.86 -14.27 11.93
C GLN A 442 15.32 -13.28 10.90
N VAL A 443 15.18 -12.03 11.30
CA VAL A 443 14.69 -10.95 10.45
C VAL A 443 15.87 -10.10 10.04
N ARG A 444 16.01 -9.89 8.73
CA ARG A 444 17.03 -9.04 8.10
C ARG A 444 16.35 -7.83 7.49
N VAL A 445 16.96 -6.67 7.71
CA VAL A 445 16.58 -5.44 7.02
C VAL A 445 17.77 -4.98 6.20
N ARG A 446 17.52 -4.72 4.91
CA ARG A 446 18.50 -4.19 3.97
C ARG A 446 18.04 -2.80 3.51
N TRP A 447 18.97 -1.85 3.42
CA TRP A 447 18.64 -0.46 3.04
C TRP A 447 19.83 0.27 2.43
N LYS A 448 19.57 1.40 1.78
CA LYS A 448 20.57 2.35 1.29
C LYS A 448 20.45 3.72 1.97
N ASP A 449 21.57 4.43 2.04
CA ASP A 449 21.59 5.84 2.46
C ASP A 449 20.86 6.72 1.43
N LEU A 450 20.36 7.87 1.87
CA LEU A 450 19.69 8.84 0.99
C LEU A 450 20.63 9.33 -0.13
N GLY A 451 20.13 9.29 -1.37
CA GLY A 451 20.89 9.71 -2.55
C GLY A 451 21.90 8.68 -3.06
N ALA A 452 21.91 7.47 -2.47
CA ALA A 452 22.67 6.35 -3.00
C ALA A 452 22.14 5.95 -4.38
N SER A 453 23.05 5.68 -5.30
CA SER A 453 22.73 5.14 -6.62
C SER A 453 22.49 3.62 -6.57
N ALA A 454 22.06 3.05 -7.70
CA ALA A 454 21.94 1.59 -7.83
C ALA A 454 23.28 0.86 -7.64
N GLU A 455 24.42 1.54 -7.88
CA GLU A 455 25.77 0.99 -7.77
C GLU A 455 26.35 1.08 -6.36
N ASP A 456 25.78 1.92 -5.49
CA ASP A 456 26.22 2.08 -4.11
C ASP A 456 25.77 0.88 -3.26
N ALA A 457 26.64 0.47 -2.34
CA ALA A 457 26.40 -0.70 -1.49
C ALA A 457 25.24 -0.45 -0.51
N ALA A 458 24.35 -1.43 -0.39
CA ALA A 458 23.34 -1.41 0.66
C ALA A 458 23.90 -2.01 1.98
N TYR A 459 23.37 -1.52 3.09
CA TYR A 459 23.64 -2.00 4.43
C TYR A 459 22.65 -3.11 4.82
N GLU A 460 23.02 -3.93 5.80
CA GLU A 460 22.19 -5.01 6.31
C GLU A 460 22.36 -5.12 7.83
N THR A 461 21.26 -5.36 8.53
CA THR A 461 21.24 -5.68 9.96
C THR A 461 20.20 -6.74 10.24
N SER A 462 20.36 -7.46 11.35
CA SER A 462 19.51 -8.61 11.66
C SER A 462 19.21 -8.74 13.14
N GLN A 463 18.03 -9.27 13.44
CA GLN A 463 17.63 -9.66 14.79
C GLN A 463 16.96 -11.04 14.71
N GLY A 464 17.27 -11.93 15.66
CA GLY A 464 16.64 -13.25 15.75
C GLY A 464 15.90 -13.48 17.06
N LEU A 465 15.13 -14.57 17.09
CA LEU A 465 14.32 -14.98 18.23
C LEU A 465 14.39 -16.50 18.43
N ALA A 466 14.53 -16.95 19.68
CA ALA A 466 14.63 -18.37 20.01
C ALA A 466 13.25 -18.97 20.38
N PRO A 467 13.05 -20.30 20.23
CA PRO A 467 11.80 -20.95 20.65
C PRO A 467 11.44 -20.72 22.13
N ALA A 468 12.46 -20.52 22.98
CA ALA A 468 12.27 -20.25 24.40
C ALA A 468 11.65 -18.88 24.70
N ASP A 469 11.68 -17.95 23.74
CA ASP A 469 11.10 -16.61 23.86
C ASP A 469 9.60 -16.58 23.50
N VAL A 470 9.03 -17.71 23.05
CA VAL A 470 7.59 -17.82 22.75
C VAL A 470 6.81 -17.84 24.07
N VAL A 471 6.05 -16.78 24.33
CA VAL A 471 5.27 -16.63 25.56
C VAL A 471 3.82 -17.13 25.42
N GLN A 472 3.10 -17.22 26.54
CA GLN A 472 1.65 -17.39 26.50
C GLN A 472 0.98 -16.06 26.08
N PRO A 473 -0.23 -16.08 25.49
CA PRO A 473 -0.89 -14.85 25.05
C PRO A 473 -1.17 -13.89 26.20
N ALA A 474 -1.37 -14.41 27.41
CA ALA A 474 -1.58 -13.60 28.62
C ALA A 474 -0.32 -12.82 29.07
N ASP A 475 0.87 -13.27 28.64
CA ASP A 475 2.16 -12.66 28.95
C ASP A 475 2.72 -11.84 27.77
N ALA A 476 2.02 -11.83 26.63
CA ALA A 476 2.40 -11.04 25.45
C ALA A 476 2.20 -9.55 25.70
N ASP A 477 3.00 -8.72 25.02
CA ASP A 477 2.89 -7.27 25.17
C ASP A 477 1.55 -6.72 24.64
N PRO A 478 1.07 -5.59 25.19
CA PRO A 478 -0.17 -4.93 24.77
C PRO A 478 -0.34 -4.75 23.25
N ASP A 479 0.75 -4.34 22.60
CA ASP A 479 0.77 -4.04 21.17
C ASP A 479 0.73 -5.31 20.31
N PHE A 480 1.26 -6.43 20.82
CA PHE A 480 1.18 -7.73 20.16
C PHE A 480 -0.27 -8.19 20.14
N LEU A 481 -0.95 -8.12 21.28
CA LEU A 481 -2.36 -8.47 21.39
C LEU A 481 -3.26 -7.55 20.56
N TRP A 482 -2.93 -6.26 20.48
CA TRP A 482 -3.62 -5.32 19.59
C TRP A 482 -3.46 -5.75 18.13
N ALA A 483 -2.22 -5.87 17.64
CA ALA A 483 -1.93 -6.24 16.25
C ALA A 483 -2.61 -7.57 15.86
N ALA A 484 -2.51 -8.60 16.72
CA ALA A 484 -3.14 -9.89 16.48
C ALA A 484 -4.69 -9.82 16.43
N SER A 485 -5.31 -8.93 17.22
CA SER A 485 -6.76 -8.71 17.20
C SER A 485 -7.22 -7.98 15.95
N ILE A 486 -6.47 -6.97 15.52
CA ILE A 486 -6.72 -6.24 14.27
C ILE A 486 -6.60 -7.17 13.07
N ALA A 487 -5.54 -7.99 13.01
CA ALA A 487 -5.35 -8.98 11.95
C ALA A 487 -6.49 -10.01 11.90
N ALA A 488 -6.89 -10.56 13.05
CA ALA A 488 -8.00 -11.52 13.10
C ALA A 488 -9.33 -10.89 12.63
N PHE A 489 -9.57 -9.62 12.96
CA PHE A 489 -10.75 -8.90 12.49
C PHE A 489 -10.70 -8.62 10.98
N ALA A 490 -9.55 -8.23 10.45
CA ALA A 490 -9.36 -8.02 9.01
C ALA A 490 -9.57 -9.33 8.23
N GLU A 491 -9.09 -10.49 8.72
CA GLU A 491 -9.38 -11.80 8.11
C GLU A 491 -10.90 -12.06 8.02
N ILE A 492 -11.67 -11.69 9.05
CA ILE A 492 -13.15 -11.82 9.05
C ILE A 492 -13.77 -10.91 7.98
N LEU A 493 -13.37 -9.64 7.91
CA LEU A 493 -13.89 -8.69 6.92
C LEU A 493 -13.53 -9.08 5.48
N LYS A 494 -12.34 -9.66 5.29
CA LYS A 494 -11.83 -10.17 4.01
C LYS A 494 -12.54 -11.46 3.56
N ASP A 495 -13.38 -12.06 4.40
CA ASP A 495 -13.96 -13.39 4.19
C ASP A 495 -12.88 -14.44 3.91
N SER A 496 -11.79 -14.36 4.67
CA SER A 496 -10.67 -15.26 4.52
C SER A 496 -11.03 -16.68 4.96
N PRO A 497 -10.56 -17.73 4.25
CA PRO A 497 -10.74 -19.10 4.70
C PRO A 497 -10.21 -19.35 6.11
N PHE A 498 -9.17 -18.62 6.54
CA PHE A 498 -8.58 -18.74 7.87
C PHE A 498 -9.38 -18.03 8.97
N ALA A 499 -10.35 -17.20 8.60
CA ALA A 499 -11.16 -16.46 9.54
C ALA A 499 -12.07 -17.37 10.37
N GLN A 500 -12.23 -17.05 11.65
CA GLN A 500 -13.20 -17.72 12.51
C GLN A 500 -14.10 -16.67 13.13
N HIS A 501 -15.39 -16.67 12.75
CA HIS A 501 -16.38 -15.72 13.27
C HIS A 501 -16.56 -15.84 14.79
N ALA A 502 -16.23 -17.00 15.37
CA ALA A 502 -16.19 -17.22 16.82
C ALA A 502 -15.14 -16.36 17.54
N ASP A 503 -14.15 -15.81 16.83
CA ASP A 503 -13.09 -14.97 17.41
C ASP A 503 -13.61 -13.58 17.80
N LEU A 504 -14.80 -13.15 17.35
CA LEU A 504 -15.34 -11.79 17.59
C LEU A 504 -15.44 -11.41 19.07
N ASP A 505 -15.85 -12.32 19.96
CA ASP A 505 -15.91 -12.05 21.41
C ASP A 505 -14.51 -11.84 22.01
N ARG A 506 -13.53 -12.60 21.50
CA ARG A 506 -12.14 -12.51 21.95
C ARG A 506 -11.49 -11.22 21.44
N ILE A 507 -11.73 -10.87 20.17
CA ILE A 507 -11.30 -9.61 19.56
C ILE A 507 -11.85 -8.43 20.35
N GLU A 508 -13.16 -8.40 20.65
CA GLU A 508 -13.79 -7.34 21.46
C GLU A 508 -13.10 -7.18 22.81
N THR A 509 -12.85 -8.30 23.50
CA THR A 509 -12.21 -8.28 24.82
C THR A 509 -10.81 -7.70 24.75
N LEU A 510 -10.01 -8.10 23.76
CA LEU A 510 -8.62 -7.67 23.61
C LEU A 510 -8.51 -6.22 23.14
N THR A 511 -9.37 -5.76 22.22
CA THR A 511 -9.35 -4.39 21.73
C THR A 511 -9.89 -3.42 22.77
N ALA A 512 -10.97 -3.77 23.49
CA ALA A 512 -11.51 -2.95 24.57
C ALA A 512 -10.48 -2.72 25.70
N ALA A 513 -9.59 -3.69 25.96
CA ALA A 513 -8.52 -3.54 26.95
C ALA A 513 -7.48 -2.47 26.60
N GLN A 514 -7.36 -2.10 25.31
CA GLN A 514 -6.40 -1.12 24.81
C GLN A 514 -7.05 0.21 24.40
N ALA A 515 -8.38 0.30 24.42
CA ALA A 515 -9.14 1.44 23.88
C ALA A 515 -8.77 2.80 24.49
N THR A 516 -8.22 2.83 25.72
CA THR A 516 -7.88 4.07 26.44
C THR A 516 -6.44 4.53 26.23
N ARG A 517 -5.67 3.85 25.36
CA ARG A 517 -4.27 4.21 25.12
C ARG A 517 -4.14 5.47 24.26
N ASP A 518 -5.03 5.64 23.30
CA ASP A 518 -5.09 6.78 22.38
C ASP A 518 -6.47 6.87 21.70
N ASP A 519 -6.71 7.99 21.00
CA ASP A 519 -8.00 8.29 20.37
C ASP A 519 -8.28 7.38 19.16
N ASP A 520 -7.25 6.88 18.46
CA ASP A 520 -7.41 6.01 17.29
C ASP A 520 -7.88 4.61 17.68
N ARG A 521 -7.31 4.05 18.74
CA ARG A 521 -7.76 2.79 19.33
C ARG A 521 -9.18 2.90 19.89
N ALA A 522 -9.52 4.03 20.52
CA ALA A 522 -10.88 4.29 20.99
C ALA A 522 -11.87 4.30 19.82
N ARG A 523 -11.54 5.04 18.74
CA ARG A 523 -12.34 5.10 17.51
C ARG A 523 -12.46 3.73 16.84
N PHE A 524 -11.40 2.94 16.81
CA PHE A 524 -11.46 1.57 16.27
C PHE A 524 -12.47 0.71 17.03
N VAL A 525 -12.51 0.78 18.37
CA VAL A 525 -13.47 -0.01 19.17
C VAL A 525 -14.92 0.37 18.85
N GLU A 526 -15.19 1.66 18.60
CA GLU A 526 -16.51 2.11 18.14
C GLU A 526 -16.86 1.53 16.77
N LEU A 527 -15.92 1.61 15.80
CA LEU A 527 -16.09 1.07 14.45
C LEU A 527 -16.24 -0.45 14.47
N PHE A 528 -15.42 -1.16 15.25
CA PHE A 528 -15.53 -2.60 15.44
C PHE A 528 -16.90 -2.99 15.97
N THR A 529 -17.42 -2.26 16.96
CA THR A 529 -18.76 -2.52 17.52
C THR A 529 -19.85 -2.34 16.46
N ALA A 530 -19.76 -1.27 15.67
CA ALA A 530 -20.70 -1.00 14.57
C ALA A 530 -20.62 -2.09 13.48
N ALA A 531 -19.42 -2.39 13.00
CA ALA A 531 -19.17 -3.43 11.99
C ALA A 531 -19.65 -4.80 12.47
N ARG A 532 -19.34 -5.19 13.71
CA ARG A 532 -19.77 -6.46 14.30
C ARG A 532 -21.28 -6.63 14.31
N ALA A 533 -22.05 -5.56 14.49
CA ALA A 533 -23.51 -5.62 14.43
C ALA A 533 -24.06 -5.89 13.01
N MET A 534 -23.24 -5.67 11.98
CA MET A 534 -23.56 -5.91 10.57
C MET A 534 -23.05 -7.27 10.07
N ILE A 535 -22.05 -7.85 10.75
CA ILE A 535 -21.51 -9.19 10.41
C ILE A 535 -22.60 -10.23 10.73
N PRO A 536 -23.01 -11.06 9.76
CA PRO A 536 -23.98 -12.12 10.00
C PRO A 536 -23.54 -13.06 11.12
N ALA A 537 -24.50 -13.51 11.93
CA ALA A 537 -24.22 -14.59 12.88
C ALA A 537 -23.86 -15.87 12.09
N PRO A 538 -22.87 -16.65 12.57
CA PRO A 538 -22.40 -17.86 11.89
C PRO A 538 -23.47 -18.96 11.79
#